data_AF-A0A6V8NMP9-F1
#
_entry.id   AF-A0A6V8NMP9-F1
#
_cell.length_a   1.000
_cell.length_b   1.000
_cell.length_c   1.000
_cell.angle_alpha   90.00
_cell.angle_beta   90.00
_cell.angle_gamma   90.00
#
_symmetry.space_group_name_H-M   'P 1'
#
loop_
_entity.id
_entity.type
_entity.pdbx_description
1 polymer ?
#
loop_
_entity_poly.entity_id
_entity_poly.type
_entity_poly.pdbx_seq_one_letter_code
_entity_poly.pdbx_strand_id
1 'polypeptide(L)'
;FFPDYLVQVKREGLANIALEEKEAEIYLLITVPKHPAEATANLLAPLVVNATQGLASQIVLYQSGYTTKHFLFPPEQQRSCG
;
A
#
# COMPACT_ATOMS: atom_id res chain seq x y z
N PHE A 1 -6.53 3.93 9.24
CA PHE A 1 -6.19 2.88 8.26
C PHE A 1 -4.86 2.25 8.60
N PHE A 2 -3.67 2.85 8.43
CA PHE A 2 -2.42 2.23 8.92
C PHE A 2 -1.35 3.27 9.34
N PRO A 3 -1.40 3.81 10.59
CA PRO A 3 -0.48 4.86 11.04
C PRO A 3 0.97 4.37 11.19
N ASP A 4 1.15 3.08 11.51
CA ASP A 4 2.46 2.44 11.70
C ASP A 4 2.99 1.78 10.42
N TYR A 5 2.45 2.15 9.25
CA TYR A 5 2.87 1.58 7.98
C TYR A 5 4.22 2.16 7.54
N LEU A 6 5.23 1.30 7.41
CA LEU A 6 6.57 1.68 7.00
C LEU A 6 6.97 0.97 5.72
N VAL A 7 7.33 1.75 4.71
CA VAL A 7 7.84 1.25 3.43
C VAL A 7 9.35 1.30 3.47
N GLN A 8 9.98 0.13 3.61
CA GLN A 8 11.44 -0.02 3.53
C GLN A 8 11.78 -0.77 2.25
N VAL A 9 12.41 -0.07 1.31
CA VAL A 9 12.80 -0.61 0.01
C VAL A 9 14.26 -0.27 -0.22
N LYS A 10 15.03 -1.26 -0.66
CA LYS A 10 16.42 -1.01 -1.06
C LYS A 10 16.46 -0.23 -2.36
N ARG A 11 17.45 0.64 -2.52
CA ARG A 11 17.56 1.53 -3.68
C ARG A 11 17.55 0.78 -5.02
N GLU A 12 18.07 -0.44 -5.07
CA GLU A 12 18.05 -1.28 -6.27
C GLU A 12 16.63 -1.61 -6.73
N GLY A 13 15.68 -1.76 -5.80
CA GLY A 13 14.28 -2.01 -6.10
C GLY A 13 13.55 -0.81 -6.71
N LEU A 14 14.14 0.39 -6.62
CA LEU A 14 13.57 1.66 -7.12
C LEU A 14 14.26 2.13 -8.40
N ALA A 15 15.26 1.41 -8.90
CA ALA A 15 16.08 1.81 -10.04
C ALA A 15 15.25 2.12 -11.30
N ASN A 16 14.13 1.41 -11.48
CA ASN A 16 13.28 1.53 -12.67
C ASN A 16 12.37 2.77 -12.70
N ILE A 17 12.29 3.53 -11.60
CA ILE A 17 11.40 4.70 -11.48
C ILE A 17 12.14 6.01 -11.22
N ALA A 18 13.48 6.00 -11.37
CA ALA A 18 14.35 7.17 -11.23
C ALA A 18 14.04 8.01 -9.98
N LEU A 19 13.75 7.33 -8.86
CA LEU A 19 13.24 7.98 -7.66
C LEU A 19 14.37 8.46 -6.75
N GLU A 20 14.30 9.73 -6.35
CA GLU A 20 15.05 10.27 -5.22
C GLU A 20 14.18 10.21 -3.95
N GLU A 21 14.76 9.95 -2.77
CA GLU A 21 14.02 9.71 -1.52
C GLU A 21 12.98 10.77 -1.17
N LYS A 22 13.15 12.02 -1.63
CA LYS A 22 12.27 13.15 -1.31
C LYS A 22 11.04 13.28 -2.21
N GLU A 23 10.96 12.51 -3.29
CA GLU A 23 9.92 12.63 -4.32
C GLU A 23 8.93 11.43 -4.32
N ALA A 24 9.01 10.57 -3.31
CA ALA A 24 8.25 9.33 -3.26
C ALA A 24 6.82 9.56 -2.78
N GLU A 25 5.84 9.39 -3.68
CA GLU A 25 4.44 9.24 -3.31
C GLU A 25 4.10 7.75 -3.16
N ILE A 26 3.39 7.41 -2.08
CA ILE A 26 3.05 6.03 -1.74
C ILE A 26 1.53 5.84 -1.78
N TYR A 27 1.09 4.88 -2.57
CA TYR A 27 -0.31 4.49 -2.68
C TYR A 27 -0.50 3.01 -2.35
N LEU A 28 -1.69 2.69 -1.83
CA LEU A 28 -2.09 1.33 -1.53
C LEU A 28 -3.29 0.95 -2.39
N LEU A 29 -3.30 -0.30 -2.86
CA LEU A 29 -4.42 -0.83 -3.62
C LEU A 29 -5.48 -1.34 -2.66
N ILE A 30 -6.73 -0.90 -2.87
CA ILE A 30 -7.88 -1.33 -2.08
C ILE A 30 -8.69 -2.36 -2.87
N THR A 31 -8.94 -3.51 -2.25
CA THR A 31 -9.95 -4.47 -2.73
C THR A 31 -11.29 -4.11 -2.10
N VAL A 32 -12.25 -3.71 -2.93
CA VAL A 32 -13.60 -3.34 -2.50
C VAL A 32 -14.56 -4.52 -2.74
N PRO A 33 -15.03 -5.19 -1.68
CA PRO A 33 -16.01 -6.27 -1.80
C PRO A 33 -17.43 -5.71 -1.85
N LYS A 34 -18.44 -6.60 -1.89
CA LYS A 34 -19.86 -6.23 -1.92
C LYS A 34 -20.27 -5.34 -0.74
N HIS A 35 -19.72 -5.61 0.44
CA HIS A 35 -19.92 -4.81 1.65
C HIS A 35 -18.71 -3.90 1.88
N PRO A 36 -18.80 -2.58 1.65
CA PRO A 36 -17.63 -1.70 1.72
C PRO A 36 -16.88 -1.72 3.06
N ALA A 37 -17.56 -2.06 4.16
CA ALA A 37 -16.95 -2.22 5.48
C ALA A 37 -15.93 -3.37 5.56
N GLU A 38 -15.98 -4.33 4.63
CA GLU A 38 -15.01 -5.42 4.50
C GLU A 38 -13.84 -5.08 3.57
N ALA A 39 -13.71 -3.83 3.11
CA ALA A 39 -12.62 -3.42 2.23
C ALA A 39 -11.25 -3.74 2.85
N THR A 40 -10.32 -4.19 2.01
CA THR A 40 -8.95 -4.52 2.42
C THR A 40 -7.91 -3.77 1.60
N ALA A 41 -6.80 -3.40 2.22
CA ALA A 41 -5.63 -2.81 1.57
C ALA A 41 -4.52 -3.86 1.39
N ASN A 42 -3.82 -3.79 0.26
CA ASN A 42 -2.58 -4.53 0.05
C ASN A 42 -1.38 -3.74 0.56
N LEU A 43 -0.96 -4.02 1.80
CA LEU A 43 0.22 -3.39 2.41
C LEU A 43 1.54 -4.05 2.00
N LEU A 44 1.50 -5.29 1.49
CA LEU A 44 2.69 -6.00 1.02
C LEU A 44 3.27 -5.38 -0.26
N ALA A 45 2.43 -4.79 -1.11
CA ALA A 45 2.85 -4.29 -2.41
C ALA A 45 2.33 -2.88 -2.70
N PRO A 46 2.89 -1.84 -2.06
CA PRO A 46 2.56 -0.45 -2.34
C PRO A 46 2.95 -0.06 -3.76
N LEU A 47 2.22 0.90 -4.31
CA LEU A 47 2.60 1.62 -5.51
C LEU A 47 3.47 2.81 -5.10
N VAL A 48 4.72 2.80 -5.57
CA VAL A 48 5.66 3.91 -5.40
C VAL A 48 5.67 4.72 -6.67
N VAL A 49 5.36 6.01 -6.57
CA VAL A 49 5.19 6.92 -7.70
C VAL A 49 6.25 8.02 -7.61
N ASN A 50 6.96 8.22 -8.72
CA ASN A 50 7.72 9.42 -9.02
C ASN A 50 6.82 10.33 -9.86
N ALA A 51 6.14 11.27 -9.21
CA ALA A 51 5.22 12.18 -9.90
C ALA A 51 5.96 13.13 -10.86
N THR A 52 7.19 13.52 -10.54
CA THR A 52 8.04 14.39 -11.37
C THR A 52 8.33 13.77 -12.74
N GLN A 53 8.63 12.47 -12.76
CA GLN A 53 8.98 11.73 -13.98
C GLN A 53 7.79 11.00 -14.61
N GLY A 54 6.63 10.95 -13.94
CA GLY A 54 5.48 10.17 -14.38
C GLY A 54 5.73 8.66 -14.37
N LEU A 55 6.64 8.19 -13.50
CA LEU A 55 7.02 6.78 -13.39
C LEU A 55 6.44 6.18 -12.11
N ALA A 56 6.03 4.92 -12.16
CA ALA A 56 5.53 4.22 -10.98
C ALA A 56 5.90 2.75 -11.02
N SER A 57 6.06 2.14 -9.84
CA SER A 57 6.30 0.71 -9.71
C SER A 57 5.59 0.17 -8.48
N GLN A 58 5.01 -1.02 -8.62
CA GLN A 58 4.45 -1.74 -7.49
C GLN A 58 5.55 -2.59 -6.86
N ILE A 59 5.95 -2.25 -5.63
CA ILE A 59 7.11 -2.84 -4.98
C ILE A 59 6.67 -3.85 -3.94
N VAL A 60 7.17 -5.08 -4.03
CA VAL A 60 6.91 -6.11 -3.01
C VAL A 60 7.86 -5.91 -1.83
N LEU A 61 7.31 -5.70 -0.63
CA LEU A 61 8.05 -5.52 0.61
C LEU A 61 8.42 -6.87 1.24
N TYR A 62 9.43 -7.52 0.68
CA TYR A 62 9.94 -8.79 1.22
C TYR A 62 10.30 -8.65 2.70
N GLN A 63 9.94 -9.67 3.50
CA GLN A 63 10.26 -9.75 4.94
C GLN A 63 9.65 -8.65 5.83
N SER A 64 8.70 -7.85 5.34
CA SER A 64 8.06 -6.76 6.09
C SER A 64 7.01 -7.20 7.13
N GLY A 65 6.56 -8.46 7.07
CA GLY A 65 5.43 -8.95 7.89
C GLY A 65 4.05 -8.50 7.39
N TYR A 66 3.97 -7.61 6.40
CA TYR A 66 2.72 -7.22 5.77
C TYR A 66 2.18 -8.30 4.83
N THR A 67 0.85 -8.44 4.79
CA THR A 67 0.12 -9.29 3.84
C THR A 67 -0.60 -8.46 2.76
N THR A 68 -1.25 -9.15 1.82
CA THR A 68 -2.05 -8.53 0.75
C THR A 68 -3.46 -8.11 1.18
N LYS A 69 -3.90 -8.48 2.39
CA LYS A 69 -5.26 -8.23 2.88
C LYS A 69 -5.23 -7.72 4.32
N HIS A 70 -5.31 -6.42 4.48
CA HIS A 70 -5.52 -5.77 5.78
C HIS A 70 -6.81 -5.00 5.77
N PHE A 71 -7.69 -5.26 6.74
CA PHE A 71 -8.98 -4.57 6.80
C PHE A 71 -8.79 -3.07 7.02
N LEU A 72 -9.55 -2.29 6.25
CA LEU A 72 -9.57 -0.84 6.40
C LEU A 72 -10.25 -0.45 7.72
N PHE A 73 -11.33 -1.13 8.04
CA PHE A 73 -12.19 -0.81 9.15
C PHE A 73 -12.05 -1.83 10.28
N PRO A 74 -12.16 -1.40 11.55
CA PRO A 74 -12.09 -2.31 12.69
C PRO A 74 -13.35 -3.21 12.73
N PRO A 75 -13.29 -4.34 13.46
CA PRO A 75 -14.36 -5.35 13.45
C PRO A 75 -15.75 -4.81 13.82
N GLU A 76 -15.83 -3.78 14.66
CA GLU A 76 -17.11 -3.17 15.07
C GLU A 76 -17.84 -2.53 13.88
N GLN A 77 -17.09 -1.95 12.94
CA GLN A 77 -17.62 -1.30 11.75
C GLN A 77 -17.93 -2.31 10.63
N GLN A 78 -17.28 -3.48 10.63
CA GLN A 78 -17.59 -4.58 9.71
C GLN A 78 -18.98 -5.18 9.97
N ARG A 79 -19.41 -5.18 11.26
CA ARG A 79 -20.66 -5.81 11.71
C ARG A 79 -21.90 -4.92 11.56
N SER A 80 -21.73 -3.62 11.30
CA SER A 80 -22.85 -2.68 11.21
C SER A 80 -23.52 -2.63 9.83
N CYS A 81 -22.99 -3.37 8.85
CA CYS A 81 -23.59 -3.55 7.53
C CYS A 81 -24.36 -4.88 7.48
N GLY A 82 -25.41 -5.00 8.30
CA GLY A 82 -26.36 -6.11 8.31
C GLY A 82 -27.79 -5.61 8.10
#